data_AF-A0A1Q5J7A5-F1
#
_entry.id   AF-A0A1Q5J7A5-F1
#
_cell.length_a   1.000
_cell.length_b   1.000
_cell.length_c   1.000
_cell.angle_alpha   90.00
_cell.angle_beta   90.00
_cell.angle_gamma   90.00
#
_symmetry.space_group_name_H-M   'P 1'
#
loop_
_entity.id
_entity.type
_entity.pdbx_description
1 polymer ?
#
loop_
_entity_poly.entity_id
_entity_poly.type
_entity_poly.pdbx_seq_one_letter_code
_entity_poly.pdbx_strand_id
1 'polypeptide(L)'
;MVFRHPDGDYAITAMYSVPDDAWYLELNLVAGERTLMTAIVPDEEPAREPTVCFYPNAARTEVPYEAMRWFMHQVDEEIRSSRAWMQLRPELVEIIYQLRQEHMGAIDDDDFPQVLADVRTTVPEEDLPAVLEAAFGRNPDGTTMNHPPTPQPVDGQGGMP
;
A
#
# COMPACT_ATOMS: atom_id res chain seq x y z
N MET A 1 -1.67 8.65 -2.42
CA MET A 1 -2.31 8.34 -1.13
C MET A 1 -1.42 8.75 0.04
N VAL A 2 -1.97 9.09 1.22
CA VAL A 2 -1.16 9.41 2.42
C VAL A 2 -1.61 8.57 3.61
N PHE A 3 -0.68 7.86 4.24
CA PHE A 3 -0.88 7.11 5.48
C PHE A 3 -0.19 7.84 6.63
N ARG A 4 -0.89 8.09 7.73
CA ARG A 4 -0.28 8.71 8.92
C ARG A 4 0.08 7.65 9.94
N HIS A 5 1.30 7.73 10.48
CA HIS A 5 1.67 6.95 11.64
C HIS A 5 0.81 7.36 12.85
N PRO A 6 0.41 6.43 13.74
CA PRO A 6 -0.44 6.75 14.90
C PRO A 6 0.11 7.87 15.79
N ASP A 7 1.44 7.95 15.92
CA ASP A 7 2.11 8.99 16.73
C ASP A 7 2.14 10.37 16.04
N GLY A 8 1.75 10.46 14.77
CA GLY A 8 1.62 11.71 14.00
C GLY A 8 2.91 12.30 13.45
N ASP A 9 4.08 11.87 13.93
CA ASP A 9 5.38 12.41 13.51
C ASP A 9 5.83 11.93 12.12
N TYR A 10 5.29 10.80 11.67
CA TYR A 10 5.65 10.16 10.40
C TYR A 10 4.43 10.00 9.50
N ALA A 11 4.65 10.11 8.20
CA ALA A 11 3.65 9.83 7.18
C ALA A 11 4.28 9.05 6.02
N ILE A 12 3.49 8.23 5.34
CA ILE A 12 3.88 7.59 4.08
C ILE A 12 3.08 8.26 2.98
N THR A 13 3.78 8.76 1.97
CA THR A 13 3.15 9.22 0.73
C THR A 13 3.37 8.17 -0.33
N ALA A 14 2.29 7.65 -0.91
CA ALA A 14 2.34 6.74 -2.04
C ALA A 14 2.00 7.47 -3.34
N MET A 15 2.84 7.28 -4.36
CA MET A 15 2.70 7.86 -5.70
C MET A 15 3.02 6.79 -6.76
N TYR A 16 2.27 6.78 -7.86
CA TYR A 16 2.61 5.94 -9.00
C TYR A 16 3.53 6.69 -9.98
N SER A 17 4.62 6.05 -10.41
CA SER A 17 5.53 6.56 -11.44
C SER A 17 5.26 5.84 -12.75
N VAL A 18 4.51 6.48 -13.66
CA VAL A 18 4.25 5.95 -15.02
C VAL A 18 5.54 5.67 -15.80
N PRO A 19 6.62 6.49 -15.71
CA PRO A 19 7.86 6.17 -16.41
C PRO A 19 8.59 4.91 -15.89
N ASP A 20 8.35 4.52 -14.64
CA ASP A 20 9.08 3.43 -13.99
C ASP A 20 8.24 2.16 -13.79
N ASP A 21 6.95 2.22 -14.13
CA ASP A 21 5.92 1.22 -13.87
C ASP A 21 6.01 0.68 -12.44
N ALA A 22 5.97 1.63 -11.49
CA ALA A 22 6.24 1.34 -10.09
C ALA A 22 5.53 2.29 -9.11
N TRP A 23 5.18 1.74 -7.95
CA TRP A 23 4.76 2.48 -6.77
C TRP A 23 5.94 2.99 -5.99
N TYR A 24 5.92 4.29 -5.67
CA TYR A 24 6.86 4.98 -4.82
C TYR A 24 6.21 5.22 -3.46
N LEU A 25 6.73 4.58 -2.42
CA LEU A 25 6.29 4.77 -1.03
C LEU A 25 7.36 5.55 -0.29
N GLU A 26 7.06 6.82 0.01
CA GLU A 26 7.98 7.74 0.66
C GLU A 26 7.70 7.83 2.16
N LEU A 27 8.66 7.48 3.01
CA LEU A 27 8.57 7.75 4.44
C LEU A 27 9.00 9.19 4.71
N ASN A 28 8.07 9.98 5.20
CA ASN A 28 8.20 11.40 5.48
C ASN A 28 8.20 11.67 6.98
N LEU A 29 9.13 12.51 7.43
CA LEU A 29 9.03 13.18 8.72
C LEU A 29 8.11 14.39 8.54
N VAL A 30 6.98 14.40 9.24
CA VAL A 30 5.97 15.46 9.14
C VAL A 30 6.56 16.78 9.64
N ALA A 31 7.30 16.72 10.75
CA ALA A 31 8.07 17.86 11.25
C ALA A 31 9.23 18.18 10.29
N GLY A 32 9.08 19.28 9.53
CA GLY A 32 10.09 19.74 8.58
C GLY A 32 9.94 19.20 7.15
N GLU A 33 8.80 18.58 6.83
CA GLU A 33 8.38 18.22 5.47
C GLU A 33 9.48 17.52 4.66
N ARG A 34 10.03 16.45 5.24
CA ARG A 34 11.22 15.81 4.67
C ARG A 34 11.05 14.32 4.45
N THR A 35 11.38 13.90 3.23
CA THR A 35 11.52 12.48 2.86
C THR A 35 12.81 11.90 3.40
N LEU A 36 12.69 10.77 4.11
CA LEU A 36 13.82 10.06 4.73
C LEU A 36 14.29 8.90 3.85
N MET A 37 13.34 8.19 3.26
CA MET A 37 13.56 7.05 2.37
C MET A 37 12.37 6.86 1.44
N THR A 38 12.62 6.20 0.33
CA THR A 38 11.60 5.80 -0.64
C THR A 38 11.77 4.34 -0.99
N ALA A 39 10.69 3.58 -0.87
CA ALA A 39 10.60 2.25 -1.45
C ALA A 39 10.03 2.36 -2.86
N ILE A 40 10.60 1.61 -3.80
CA ILE A 40 10.17 1.53 -5.19
C ILE A 40 9.70 0.09 -5.41
N VAL A 41 8.41 -0.09 -5.68
CA VAL A 41 7.74 -1.39 -5.86
C VAL A 41 7.24 -1.47 -7.30
N PRO A 42 7.96 -2.18 -8.20
CA PRO A 42 7.49 -2.42 -9.56
C PRO A 42 6.28 -3.35 -9.51
N ASP A 43 5.15 -2.93 -10.07
CA ASP A 43 3.90 -3.68 -10.04
C ASP A 43 3.62 -4.42 -11.35
N GLU A 44 4.03 -3.88 -12.51
CA GLU A 44 3.86 -4.53 -13.82
C GLU A 44 4.93 -5.60 -14.15
N GLU A 45 6.04 -5.64 -13.41
CA GLU A 45 7.12 -6.61 -13.60
C GLU A 45 7.39 -7.44 -12.34
N PRO A 46 6.74 -8.61 -12.17
CA PRO A 46 6.86 -9.42 -10.95
C PRO A 46 8.27 -9.90 -10.60
N ALA A 47 9.13 -10.05 -11.61
CA ALA A 47 10.51 -10.49 -11.44
C ALA A 47 11.48 -9.36 -11.03
N ARG A 48 11.06 -8.09 -11.15
CA ARG A 48 11.89 -6.95 -10.79
C ARG A 48 11.85 -6.77 -9.27
N GLU A 49 13.02 -6.76 -8.64
CA GLU A 49 13.13 -6.67 -7.19
C GLU A 49 12.73 -5.28 -6.68
N PRO A 50 11.88 -5.19 -5.64
CA PRO A 50 11.63 -3.95 -4.92
C PRO A 50 12.92 -3.41 -4.30
N THR A 51 13.07 -2.09 -4.25
CA THR A 51 14.26 -1.44 -3.70
C THR A 51 13.90 -0.35 -2.70
N VAL A 52 14.82 -0.04 -1.78
CA VAL A 52 14.67 1.06 -0.82
C VAL A 52 15.86 2.00 -0.95
N CYS A 53 15.56 3.25 -1.27
CA CYS A 53 16.51 4.35 -1.37
C CYS A 53 16.48 5.17 -0.08
N PHE A 54 17.64 5.47 0.48
CA PHE A 54 17.77 6.35 1.64
C PHE A 54 18.22 7.74 1.16
N TYR A 55 17.61 8.80 1.68
CA TYR A 55 18.05 10.16 1.40
C TYR A 55 19.01 10.65 2.49
N PRO A 56 20.34 10.55 2.26
CA PRO A 56 21.29 11.06 3.23
C PRO A 56 21.12 12.57 3.38
N ASN A 57 20.86 13.04 4.59
CA ASN A 57 21.16 14.42 4.96
C ASN A 57 22.59 14.54 5.48
N ALA A 58 23.09 15.77 5.51
CA ALA A 58 24.36 16.10 6.14
C ALA A 58 24.41 15.78 7.65
N ALA A 59 23.25 15.70 8.33
CA ALA A 59 23.15 15.25 9.72
C ALA A 59 22.69 13.80 9.78
N ARG A 60 23.06 13.03 10.80
CA ARG A 60 22.52 11.67 10.97
C ARG A 60 21.03 11.77 11.32
N THR A 61 20.16 11.14 10.53
CA THR A 61 18.74 10.99 10.90
C THR A 61 18.52 9.63 11.56
N GLU A 62 17.97 9.62 12.76
CA GLU A 62 17.52 8.41 13.44
C GLU A 62 16.03 8.21 13.16
N VAL A 63 15.66 7.03 12.66
CA VAL A 63 14.26 6.63 12.50
C VAL A 63 13.95 5.61 13.59
N PRO A 64 12.93 5.85 14.44
CA PRO A 64 12.49 4.88 15.43
C PRO A 64 12.17 3.54 14.79
N TYR A 65 12.48 2.46 15.51
CA TYR A 65 12.26 1.10 15.02
C TYR A 65 10.79 0.85 14.66
N GLU A 66 9.85 1.32 15.48
CA GLU A 66 8.42 1.12 15.20
C GLU A 66 7.96 1.86 13.94
N ALA A 67 8.43 3.09 13.71
CA ALA A 67 8.14 3.82 12.47
C ALA A 67 8.73 3.12 11.24
N MET A 68 9.96 2.60 11.34
CA MET A 68 10.58 1.79 10.29
C MET A 68 9.81 0.49 10.03
N ARG A 69 9.40 -0.21 11.09
CA ARG A 69 8.63 -1.46 11.00
C ARG A 69 7.28 -1.22 10.34
N TRP A 70 6.59 -0.14 10.73
CA TRP A 70 5.34 0.27 10.10
C TRP A 70 5.53 0.59 8.61
N PHE A 71 6.59 1.35 8.26
CA PHE A 71 6.91 1.62 6.86
C PHE A 71 7.16 0.34 6.06
N MET A 72 8.01 -0.55 6.56
CA MET A 72 8.30 -1.82 5.89
C MET A 72 7.07 -2.72 5.78
N HIS A 73 6.15 -2.66 6.75
CA HIS A 73 4.86 -3.35 6.63
C HIS A 73 4.05 -2.81 5.45
N GLN A 74 3.94 -1.49 5.28
CA GLN A 74 3.21 -0.92 4.13
C GLN A 74 3.89 -1.27 2.80
N VAL A 75 5.22 -1.31 2.76
CA VAL A 75 5.96 -1.78 1.58
C VAL A 75 5.66 -3.25 1.29
N ASP A 76 5.61 -4.11 2.30
CA ASP A 76 5.28 -5.54 2.14
C ASP A 76 3.84 -5.73 1.65
N GLU A 77 2.87 -4.95 2.15
CA GLU A 77 1.49 -4.94 1.65
C GLU A 77 1.46 -4.59 0.16
N GLU A 78 2.16 -3.55 -0.27
CA GLU A 78 2.19 -3.15 -1.68
C GLU A 78 2.83 -4.22 -2.56
N ILE A 79 3.95 -4.81 -2.12
CA ILE A 79 4.61 -5.92 -2.84
C ILE A 79 3.65 -7.10 -2.99
N ARG A 80 2.99 -7.50 -1.90
CA ARG A 80 2.08 -8.64 -1.91
C ARG A 80 0.90 -8.40 -2.85
N SER A 81 0.30 -7.23 -2.76
CA SER A 81 -0.80 -6.83 -3.64
C SER A 81 -0.34 -6.82 -5.10
N SER A 82 0.76 -6.13 -5.39
CA SER A 82 1.38 -6.03 -6.72
C SER A 82 1.65 -7.40 -7.36
N ARG A 83 2.19 -8.34 -6.58
CA ARG A 83 2.49 -9.69 -7.06
C ARG A 83 1.24 -10.56 -7.21
N ALA A 84 0.24 -10.37 -6.37
CA ALA A 84 -0.98 -11.17 -6.39
C ALA A 84 -1.84 -10.87 -7.63
N TRP A 85 -2.08 -9.60 -7.95
CA TRP A 85 -2.96 -9.26 -9.07
C TRP A 85 -2.36 -9.61 -10.43
N MET A 86 -1.03 -9.54 -10.57
CA MET A 86 -0.31 -10.00 -11.76
C MET A 86 -0.39 -11.51 -12.01
N GLN A 87 -0.88 -12.31 -11.05
CA GLN A 87 -1.14 -13.74 -11.22
C GLN A 87 -2.57 -14.04 -11.68
N LEU A 88 -3.43 -13.03 -11.77
CA LEU A 88 -4.80 -13.18 -12.24
C LEU A 88 -4.86 -13.37 -13.77
N ARG A 89 -6.06 -13.66 -14.27
CA ARG A 89 -6.28 -13.76 -15.72
C ARG A 89 -5.98 -12.42 -16.40
N PRO A 90 -5.41 -12.41 -17.62
CA PRO A 90 -5.02 -11.18 -18.31
C PRO A 90 -6.13 -10.13 -18.44
N GLU A 91 -7.39 -10.56 -18.58
CA GLU A 91 -8.51 -9.62 -18.70
C GLU A 91 -8.76 -8.88 -17.37
N LEU A 92 -8.54 -9.53 -16.23
CA LEU A 92 -8.67 -8.91 -14.91
C LEU A 92 -7.47 -8.02 -14.59
N VAL A 93 -6.27 -8.42 -15.00
CA VAL A 93 -5.04 -7.64 -14.89
C VAL A 93 -5.20 -6.27 -15.56
N GLU A 94 -5.74 -6.23 -16.79
CA GLU A 94 -6.00 -4.98 -17.51
C GLU A 94 -7.00 -4.09 -16.76
N ILE A 95 -8.07 -4.66 -16.22
CA ILE A 95 -9.07 -3.89 -15.46
C ILE A 95 -8.46 -3.30 -14.19
N ILE A 96 -7.70 -4.10 -13.44
CA ILE A 96 -7.02 -3.66 -12.21
C ILE A 96 -6.00 -2.58 -12.52
N TYR A 97 -5.26 -2.72 -13.62
CA TYR A 97 -4.33 -1.71 -14.10
C TYR A 97 -5.03 -0.37 -14.34
N GLN A 98 -6.12 -0.36 -15.10
CA GLN A 98 -6.87 0.88 -15.37
C GLN A 98 -7.42 1.51 -14.08
N LEU A 99 -7.99 0.71 -13.17
CA LEU A 99 -8.52 1.21 -11.89
C LEU A 99 -7.42 1.80 -11.01
N ARG A 100 -6.26 1.13 -10.92
CA ARG A 100 -5.12 1.63 -10.14
C ARG A 100 -4.54 2.90 -10.73
N GLN A 101 -4.54 3.06 -12.05
CA GLN A 101 -4.09 4.28 -12.72
C GLN A 101 -5.06 5.45 -12.53
N GLU A 102 -6.36 5.21 -12.64
CA GLU A 102 -7.38 6.25 -12.49
C GLU A 102 -7.49 6.75 -11.05
N HIS A 103 -7.46 5.84 -10.08
CA HIS A 103 -7.71 6.15 -8.68
C HIS A 103 -6.45 6.14 -7.82
N MET A 104 -5.27 5.90 -8.40
CA MET A 104 -4.02 5.77 -7.66
C MET A 104 -4.10 4.74 -6.52
N GLY A 105 -4.70 3.58 -6.80
CA GLY A 105 -4.78 2.46 -5.86
C GLY A 105 -5.64 2.69 -4.61
N ALA A 106 -6.35 3.82 -4.52
CA ALA A 106 -7.17 4.19 -3.39
C ALA A 106 -8.44 4.89 -3.87
N ILE A 107 -9.55 4.65 -3.20
CA ILE A 107 -10.84 5.24 -3.57
C ILE A 107 -11.55 5.72 -2.32
N ASP A 108 -12.16 6.90 -2.42
CA ASP A 108 -12.92 7.51 -1.33
C ASP A 108 -14.29 6.82 -1.18
N ASP A 109 -14.84 6.84 0.04
CA ASP A 109 -16.12 6.19 0.36
C ASP A 109 -17.30 6.74 -0.46
N ASP A 110 -17.23 8.02 -0.83
CA ASP A 110 -18.27 8.69 -1.62
C ASP A 110 -18.24 8.26 -3.11
N ASP A 111 -17.06 7.96 -3.65
CA ASP A 111 -16.87 7.58 -5.05
C ASP A 111 -16.99 6.06 -5.26
N PHE A 112 -16.69 5.27 -4.22
CA PHE A 112 -16.69 3.81 -4.28
C PHE A 112 -17.99 3.19 -4.83
N PRO A 113 -19.21 3.63 -4.44
CA PRO A 113 -20.44 3.05 -4.95
C PRO A 113 -20.61 3.17 -6.46
N GLN A 114 -20.16 4.29 -7.05
CA GLN A 114 -20.25 4.51 -8.49
C GLN A 114 -19.25 3.64 -9.24
N VAL A 115 -17.99 3.63 -8.79
CA VAL A 115 -16.94 2.79 -9.39
C VAL A 115 -17.29 1.29 -9.27
N LEU A 116 -17.84 0.86 -8.14
CA LEU A 116 -18.34 -0.50 -7.96
C LEU A 116 -19.43 -0.85 -8.99
N ALA A 117 -20.35 0.07 -9.27
CA ALA A 117 -21.39 -0.13 -10.27
C ALA A 117 -20.80 -0.28 -11.67
N ASP A 118 -19.79 0.53 -12.01
CA ASP A 118 -19.11 0.48 -13.31
C ASP A 118 -18.31 -0.82 -13.49
N VAL A 119 -17.56 -1.25 -12.47
CA VAL A 119 -16.83 -2.53 -12.47
C VAL A 119 -17.76 -3.72 -12.64
N ARG A 120 -18.96 -3.71 -12.04
CA ARG A 120 -19.96 -4.77 -12.23
C ARG A 120 -20.48 -4.91 -13.66
N THR A 121 -20.31 -3.88 -14.51
CA THR A 121 -20.71 -3.97 -15.92
C THR A 121 -19.70 -4.74 -16.77
N THR A 122 -18.45 -4.85 -16.31
CA THR A 122 -17.32 -5.43 -17.06
C THR A 122 -16.75 -6.69 -16.40
N VAL A 123 -16.89 -6.84 -15.08
CA VAL A 123 -16.35 -7.94 -14.29
C VAL A 123 -17.47 -8.86 -13.80
N PRO A 124 -17.36 -10.19 -13.99
CA PRO A 124 -18.28 -11.16 -13.39
C PRO A 124 -18.31 -11.07 -11.86
N GLU A 125 -19.48 -11.30 -11.24
CA GLU A 125 -19.63 -11.24 -9.77
C GLU A 125 -18.69 -12.20 -9.02
N GLU A 126 -18.23 -13.28 -9.66
CA GLU A 126 -17.25 -14.23 -9.08
C GLU A 126 -15.84 -13.65 -8.97
N ASP A 127 -15.46 -12.73 -9.87
CA ASP A 127 -14.13 -12.11 -9.93
C ASP A 127 -14.09 -10.75 -9.22
N LEU A 128 -15.25 -10.16 -8.96
CA LEU A 128 -15.40 -8.83 -8.37
C LEU A 128 -14.62 -8.65 -7.05
N PRO A 129 -14.63 -9.59 -6.08
CA PRO A 129 -13.85 -9.44 -4.85
C PRO A 129 -12.35 -9.33 -5.12
N ALA A 130 -11.80 -10.14 -6.03
CA ALA A 130 -10.37 -10.14 -6.34
C ALA A 130 -9.95 -8.83 -7.03
N VAL A 131 -10.80 -8.31 -7.93
CA VAL A 131 -10.55 -7.03 -8.61
C VAL A 131 -10.56 -5.87 -7.62
N LEU A 132 -11.53 -5.80 -6.70
CA LEU A 132 -11.66 -4.71 -5.73
C LEU A 132 -10.58 -4.77 -4.64
N GLU A 133 -10.20 -5.97 -4.21
CA GLU A 133 -9.07 -6.17 -3.30
C GLU A 133 -7.76 -5.68 -3.96
N ALA A 134 -7.51 -6.12 -5.19
CA ALA A 134 -6.30 -5.75 -5.91
C ALA A 134 -6.24 -4.26 -6.23
N ALA A 135 -7.35 -3.65 -6.67
CA ALA A 135 -7.38 -2.26 -7.09
C ALA A 135 -7.40 -1.28 -5.90
N PHE A 136 -8.09 -1.63 -4.81
CA PHE A 136 -8.41 -0.68 -3.74
C PHE A 136 -8.18 -1.19 -2.32
N GLY A 137 -7.86 -2.47 -2.13
CA GLY A 137 -7.82 -3.10 -0.80
C GLY A 137 -9.19 -3.14 -0.12
N ARG A 138 -10.28 -3.22 -0.89
CA ARG A 138 -11.66 -3.16 -0.39
C ARG A 138 -12.47 -4.41 -0.74
N ASN A 139 -13.42 -4.71 0.14
CA ASN A 139 -14.49 -5.66 -0.11
C ASN A 139 -15.59 -5.03 -0.97
N PRO A 140 -16.43 -5.85 -1.66
CA PRO A 140 -17.60 -5.36 -2.39
C PRO A 140 -18.65 -4.61 -1.55
N ASP A 141 -18.61 -4.76 -0.21
CA ASP A 141 -19.46 -4.02 0.73
C ASP A 141 -18.87 -2.65 1.13
N GLY A 142 -17.71 -2.29 0.58
CA GLY A 142 -17.01 -1.04 0.82
C GLY A 142 -16.07 -1.05 2.03
N THR A 143 -16.06 -2.12 2.82
CA THR A 143 -15.14 -2.25 3.96
C THR A 143 -13.70 -2.45 3.49
N THR A 144 -12.73 -1.89 4.21
CA THR A 144 -11.32 -2.17 3.98
C THR A 144 -11.00 -3.61 4.38
N MET A 145 -10.25 -4.30 3.53
CA MET A 145 -9.71 -5.62 3.85
C MET A 145 -8.70 -5.47 4.99
N ASN A 146 -9.07 -5.88 6.20
CA ASN A 146 -8.13 -5.98 7.31
C ASN A 146 -7.17 -7.14 7.02
N HIS A 147 -5.95 -6.83 6.55
CA HIS A 147 -4.85 -7.74 6.82
C HIS A 147 -4.60 -7.78 8.34
N PRO A 148 -4.37 -8.97 8.91
CA PRO A 148 -4.31 -9.10 10.36
C PRO A 148 -3.21 -8.21 10.91
N PRO A 149 -3.48 -7.43 11.98
CA PRO A 149 -2.44 -6.63 12.60
C PRO A 149 -1.33 -7.57 13.08
N THR A 150 -0.09 -7.17 12.84
CA THR A 150 1.11 -7.80 13.36
C THR A 150 0.88 -8.22 14.82
N PRO A 151 1.21 -9.46 15.22
CA PRO A 151 0.92 -9.93 16.58
C PRO A 151 1.52 -8.97 17.60
N GLN A 152 0.67 -8.44 18.48
CA GLN A 152 1.11 -7.62 19.60
C GLN A 152 2.04 -8.46 20.49
N PRO A 153 3.13 -7.87 21.03
CA PRO A 153 3.90 -8.55 22.06
C PRO A 153 2.97 -8.84 23.23
N VAL A 154 2.89 -10.11 23.63
CA VAL A 154 2.21 -10.49 24.88
C VAL A 154 2.98 -9.81 26.01
N ASP A 155 2.33 -8.88 26.70
CA ASP A 155 2.84 -8.29 27.93
C ASP A 155 3.15 -9.44 28.91
N GLY A 156 4.45 -9.67 29.12
CA GLY A 156 4.96 -10.65 30.07
C GLY A 156 4.67 -10.19 31.50
N GLN A 157 3.48 -10.51 32.00
CA GLN A 157 3.21 -10.51 33.44
C GLN A 157 3.76 -11.79 34.09
N GLY A 158 4.68 -11.61 35.04
CA GLY A 158 5.03 -12.57 36.10
C GLY A 158 6.45 -13.12 35.98
N GLY A 159 7.33 -12.99 36.97
CA GLY A 159 7.20 -12.48 38.33
C GLY A 159 8.59 -12.43 38.99
N MET A 160 8.69 -11.60 40.03
CA MET A 160 9.82 -11.53 40.95
C MET A 160 10.05 -12.88 41.67
N PRO A 161 11.30 -13.13 42.09
CA PRO A 161 11.57 -13.14 43.54
C PRO A 161 12.56 -12.06 43.98
#